data_AF-A0A7R8ZX13-F1
#
_entry.id   AF-A0A7R8ZX13-F1
#
_cell.length_a   1.000
_cell.length_b   1.000
_cell.length_c   1.000
_cell.angle_alpha   90.00
_cell.angle_beta   90.00
_cell.angle_gamma   90.00
#
_symmetry.space_group_name_H-M   'P 1'
#
loop_
_entity.id
_entity.type
_entity.pdbx_description
1 polymer ?
#
loop_
_entity_poly.entity_id
_entity_poly.type
_entity_poly.pdbx_seq_one_letter_code
_entity_poly.pdbx_strand_id
1 'polypeptide(L)'
;MAGEIMQKGSMAQRLLEVSKALVGHITGGMAHISVLTSLFYGALSGSSPATVAAALKNSILAMMVPIIVLGGIYGGLTTPTEAGVIAVVYAFLVEGLVLRTLSWQKVWDILRGTALTTSSIFLVVATATALGQILLFYNVPDAL
;
A
#
# COMPACT_ATOMS: atom_id res chain seq x y z
N MET A 1 -6.65 13.94 24.13
CA MET A 1 -6.36 13.14 25.33
C MET A 1 -6.84 11.68 25.20
N ALA A 2 -8.10 11.39 24.86
CA ALA A 2 -8.55 9.99 24.67
C ALA A 2 -7.86 9.25 23.48
N GLY A 3 -7.71 9.91 22.32
CA GLY A 3 -7.05 9.32 21.15
C GLY A 3 -5.56 9.01 21.35
N GLU A 4 -4.89 9.74 22.25
CA GLU A 4 -3.46 9.58 22.55
C GLU A 4 -3.19 8.34 23.42
N ILE A 5 -4.14 7.98 24.30
CA ILE A 5 -4.12 6.75 25.10
C ILE A 5 -4.41 5.53 24.22
N MET A 6 -5.29 5.69 23.21
CA MET A 6 -5.63 4.65 22.24
C MET A 6 -4.47 4.39 21.26
N GLN A 7 -3.74 5.44 20.88
CA GLN A 7 -2.56 5.39 20.02
C GLN A 7 -1.34 4.73 20.67
N LYS A 8 -1.21 4.79 22.02
CA LYS A 8 -0.18 4.02 22.75
C LYS A 8 -0.39 2.49 22.68
N GLY A 9 -1.26 2.00 21.81
CA GLY A 9 -1.39 0.59 21.40
C GLY A 9 -2.11 -0.30 22.41
N SER A 10 -2.06 0.01 23.70
CA SER A 10 -2.58 -0.88 24.75
C SER A 10 -4.09 -1.13 24.70
N MET A 11 -4.90 -0.12 24.33
CA MET A 11 -6.36 -0.30 24.25
C MET A 11 -6.81 -0.95 22.93
N ALA A 12 -6.20 -0.58 21.81
CA ALA A 12 -6.48 -1.23 20.52
C ALA A 12 -6.12 -2.73 20.56
N GLN A 13 -5.00 -3.09 21.20
CA GLN A 13 -4.61 -4.48 21.38
C GLN A 13 -5.56 -5.25 22.30
N ARG A 14 -6.03 -4.64 23.39
CA ARG A 14 -7.05 -5.25 24.27
C ARG A 14 -8.37 -5.50 23.53
N LEU A 15 -8.81 -4.57 22.68
CA LEU A 15 -10.01 -4.76 21.86
C LEU A 15 -9.81 -5.84 20.79
N LEU A 16 -8.63 -5.91 20.18
CA LEU A 16 -8.25 -6.99 19.26
C LEU A 16 -8.26 -8.35 19.96
N GLU A 17 -7.79 -8.44 21.20
CA GLU A 17 -7.80 -9.67 21.98
C GLU A 17 -9.21 -10.11 22.38
N VAL A 18 -10.07 -9.18 22.80
CA VAL A 18 -11.49 -9.48 23.06
C VAL A 18 -12.19 -9.93 21.78
N SER A 19 -11.93 -9.27 20.65
CA SER A 19 -12.50 -9.65 19.35
C SER A 19 -12.00 -11.02 18.88
N LYS A 20 -10.72 -11.34 19.13
CA LYS A 20 -10.12 -12.66 18.93
C LYS A 20 -10.76 -13.72 19.80
N ALA A 21 -11.03 -13.44 21.08
CA ALA A 21 -11.65 -14.39 21.98
C ALA A 21 -13.10 -14.70 21.58
N LEU A 22 -13.84 -13.71 21.08
CA LEU A 22 -15.24 -13.88 20.69
C LEU A 22 -15.43 -14.61 19.35
N VAL A 23 -14.62 -14.29 18.34
CA VAL A 23 -14.86 -14.75 16.94
C VAL A 23 -13.65 -15.46 16.31
N GLY A 24 -12.56 -15.60 17.05
CA GLY A 24 -11.36 -16.32 16.58
C GLY A 24 -11.59 -17.81 16.31
N HIS A 25 -12.67 -18.40 16.82
CA HIS A 25 -13.04 -19.80 16.58
C HIS A 25 -13.75 -20.05 15.24
N ILE A 26 -14.17 -19.00 14.52
CA ILE A 26 -14.83 -19.12 13.22
C ILE A 26 -13.79 -19.14 12.09
N THR A 27 -13.93 -20.05 11.12
CA THR A 27 -13.09 -20.14 9.92
C THR A 27 -13.14 -18.84 9.12
N GLY A 28 -11.97 -18.23 8.84
CA GLY A 28 -11.86 -16.84 8.37
C GLY A 28 -11.61 -15.81 9.49
N GLY A 29 -11.17 -16.26 10.67
CA GLY A 29 -11.05 -15.48 11.91
C GLY A 29 -10.41 -14.10 11.77
N MET A 30 -9.33 -13.92 11.00
CA MET A 30 -8.67 -12.62 10.84
C MET A 30 -9.59 -11.55 10.21
N ALA A 31 -10.45 -11.93 9.26
CA ALA A 31 -11.39 -11.01 8.63
C ALA A 31 -12.47 -10.57 9.63
N HIS A 32 -13.06 -11.52 10.36
CA HIS A 32 -14.09 -11.22 11.35
C HIS A 32 -13.54 -10.38 12.50
N ILE A 33 -12.34 -10.70 12.99
CA ILE A 33 -11.64 -9.93 14.04
C ILE A 33 -11.45 -8.48 13.59
N SER A 34 -11.06 -8.25 12.33
CA SER A 34 -10.84 -6.89 11.81
C SER A 34 -12.13 -6.08 11.76
N VAL A 35 -13.24 -6.69 11.35
CA VAL A 35 -14.56 -6.05 11.27
C VAL A 35 -15.10 -5.75 12.66
N LEU A 36 -15.04 -6.72 13.58
CA LEU A 36 -15.51 -6.55 14.96
C LEU A 36 -14.70 -5.53 15.74
N THR A 37 -13.37 -5.57 15.60
CA THR A 37 -12.49 -4.56 16.20
C THR A 37 -12.86 -3.18 15.67
N SER A 38 -13.09 -3.03 14.36
CA SER A 38 -13.47 -1.75 13.74
C SER A 38 -14.85 -1.27 14.22
N LEU A 39 -15.82 -2.16 14.41
CA LEU A 39 -17.14 -1.85 14.97
C LEU A 39 -17.05 -1.40 16.43
N PHE A 40 -16.30 -2.12 17.26
CA PHE A 40 -16.07 -1.73 18.66
C PHE A 40 -15.34 -0.40 18.77
N TYR A 41 -14.32 -0.19 17.93
CA TYR A 41 -13.57 1.06 17.88
C TYR A 41 -14.46 2.23 17.42
N GLY A 42 -15.35 2.00 16.45
CA GLY A 42 -16.34 2.99 16.00
C GLY A 42 -17.38 3.32 17.07
N ALA A 43 -17.86 2.31 17.81
CA ALA A 43 -18.86 2.47 18.87
C ALA A 43 -18.29 3.17 20.13
N LEU A 44 -17.08 2.80 20.56
CA LEU A 44 -16.35 3.47 21.64
C LEU A 44 -15.86 4.87 21.24
N SER A 45 -15.63 5.03 19.93
CA SER A 45 -15.37 6.26 19.20
C SER A 45 -16.16 7.47 19.70
N GLY A 46 -17.50 7.34 19.65
CA GLY A 46 -18.47 8.43 19.80
C GLY A 46 -18.32 9.60 18.79
N SER A 47 -17.14 9.76 18.19
CA SER A 47 -16.73 10.82 17.27
C SER A 47 -15.85 10.20 16.17
N SER A 48 -16.50 9.77 15.09
CA SER A 48 -15.86 9.34 13.85
C SER A 48 -14.80 10.33 13.32
N PRO A 49 -14.95 11.67 13.44
CA PRO A 49 -13.92 12.61 13.00
C PRO A 49 -12.63 12.57 13.84
N ALA A 50 -12.74 12.37 15.16
CA ALA A 50 -11.58 12.44 16.07
C ALA A 50 -10.63 11.25 15.88
N THR A 51 -11.17 10.05 15.65
CA THR A 51 -10.37 8.85 15.37
C THR A 51 -9.66 8.97 14.02
N VAL A 52 -10.37 9.46 13.00
CA VAL A 52 -9.78 9.70 11.68
C VAL A 52 -8.68 10.75 11.76
N ALA A 53 -8.88 11.84 12.50
CA ALA A 53 -7.86 12.89 12.69
C ALA A 53 -6.60 12.37 13.41
N ALA A 54 -6.75 11.54 14.44
CA ALA A 54 -5.60 10.95 15.14
C ALA A 54 -4.85 9.94 14.26
N ALA A 55 -5.56 9.10 13.50
CA ALA A 55 -4.95 8.17 12.56
C ALA A 55 -4.20 8.91 11.43
N LEU A 56 -4.82 9.97 10.89
CA LEU A 56 -4.21 10.85 9.89
C LEU A 56 -2.92 11.50 10.41
N LYS A 57 -2.90 11.96 11.67
CA LYS A 57 -1.72 12.59 12.26
C LYS A 57 -0.51 11.65 12.32
N ASN A 58 -0.73 10.35 12.52
CA ASN A 58 0.35 9.36 12.61
C ASN A 58 0.81 8.85 11.26
N SER A 59 -0.11 8.76 10.31
CA SER A 59 0.18 8.33 8.95
C SER A 59 0.49 9.48 8.00
N ILE A 60 0.67 10.70 8.53
CA ILE A 60 0.84 11.92 7.73
C ILE A 60 2.03 11.79 6.78
N LEU A 61 3.12 11.20 7.25
CA LEU A 61 4.34 10.98 6.46
C LEU A 61 4.14 9.97 5.33
N ALA A 62 3.30 8.94 5.55
CA ALA A 62 2.96 7.95 4.54
C ALA A 62 1.97 8.50 3.50
N MET A 63 1.03 9.34 3.93
CA MET A 63 0.07 10.01 3.04
C MET A 63 0.72 11.05 2.12
N MET A 64 1.92 11.54 2.45
CA MET A 64 2.64 12.45 1.56
C MET A 64 2.98 11.80 0.21
N VAL A 65 3.26 10.50 0.15
CA VAL A 65 3.59 9.81 -1.12
C VAL A 65 2.47 9.97 -2.16
N PRO A 66 1.21 9.57 -1.89
CA PRO A 66 0.14 9.75 -2.86
C PRO A 66 -0.16 11.22 -3.14
N ILE A 67 0.04 12.13 -2.18
CA ILE A 67 -0.13 13.58 -2.43
C ILE A 67 0.93 14.10 -3.40
N ILE A 68 2.20 13.70 -3.23
CA ILE A 68 3.30 14.09 -4.13
C ILE A 68 3.07 13.52 -5.52
N VAL A 69 2.69 12.24 -5.63
CA VAL A 69 2.47 11.58 -6.92
C VAL A 69 1.24 12.17 -7.65
N LEU A 70 0.09 12.22 -6.99
CA LEU A 70 -1.14 12.72 -7.60
C LEU A 70 -1.04 14.23 -7.85
N GLY A 71 -0.49 14.99 -6.90
CA GLY A 71 -0.26 16.42 -7.07
C GLY A 71 0.72 16.74 -8.20
N GLY A 72 1.80 15.97 -8.33
CA GLY A 72 2.77 16.11 -9.42
C GLY A 72 2.18 15.79 -10.80
N ILE A 73 1.40 14.71 -10.88
CA ILE A 73 0.76 14.28 -12.14
C ILE A 73 -0.38 15.21 -12.53
N TYR A 74 -1.36 15.45 -11.65
CA TYR A 74 -2.51 16.31 -11.97
C TYR A 74 -2.14 17.79 -12.08
N GLY A 75 -1.08 18.22 -11.37
CA GLY A 75 -0.53 19.56 -11.51
C GLY A 75 0.30 19.77 -12.78
N GLY A 76 0.54 18.73 -13.58
CA GLY A 76 1.33 18.81 -14.81
C GLY A 76 2.83 19.05 -14.58
N LEU A 77 3.31 18.87 -13.35
CA LEU A 77 4.71 19.10 -12.98
C LEU A 77 5.59 17.89 -13.28
N THR A 78 5.03 16.68 -13.16
CA THR A 78 5.79 15.42 -13.27
C THR A 78 5.02 14.40 -14.08
N THR A 79 5.71 13.64 -14.92
CA THR A 79 5.14 12.46 -15.57
C THR A 79 4.96 11.30 -14.58
N PRO A 80 4.09 10.30 -14.85
CA PRO A 80 3.92 9.15 -13.96
C PRO A 80 5.23 8.41 -13.65
N THR A 81 6.15 8.38 -14.61
CA THR A 81 7.49 7.78 -14.46
C THR A 81 8.39 8.58 -13.51
N GLU A 82 8.41 9.91 -13.61
CA GLU A 82 9.19 10.77 -12.70
C GLU A 82 8.60 10.81 -11.29
N ALA A 83 7.27 10.87 -11.20
CA ALA A 83 6.55 10.80 -9.93
C ALA A 83 6.87 9.51 -9.16
N GLY A 84 6.99 8.39 -9.86
CA GLY A 84 7.42 7.12 -9.29
C GLY A 84 8.83 7.18 -8.68
N VAL A 85 9.80 7.79 -9.40
CA VAL A 85 11.17 7.97 -8.88
C VAL A 85 11.16 8.86 -7.63
N ILE A 86 10.45 9.99 -7.67
CA ILE A 86 10.33 10.89 -6.52
C ILE A 86 9.71 10.16 -5.32
N ALA A 87 8.67 9.36 -5.54
CA ALA A 87 8.03 8.56 -4.50
C ALA A 87 8.98 7.55 -3.85
N VAL A 88 9.79 6.84 -4.64
CA VAL A 88 10.78 5.88 -4.13
C VAL A 88 11.88 6.58 -3.34
N VAL A 89 12.39 7.71 -3.85
CA VAL A 89 13.39 8.52 -3.13
C VAL A 89 12.83 9.03 -1.81
N TYR A 90 11.61 9.57 -1.82
CA TYR A 90 10.93 10.02 -0.62
C TYR A 90 10.71 8.88 0.39
N ALA A 91 10.21 7.73 -0.07
CA ALA A 91 9.99 6.56 0.78
C ALA A 91 11.31 6.08 1.39
N PHE A 92 12.39 6.03 0.62
CA PHE A 92 13.71 5.64 1.14
C PHE A 92 14.24 6.62 2.19
N LEU A 93 14.12 7.93 1.94
CA LEU A 93 14.56 8.96 2.89
C LEU A 93 13.71 8.95 4.16
N VAL A 94 12.38 8.88 4.05
CA VAL A 94 11.47 8.93 5.21
C VAL A 94 11.47 7.62 5.98
N GLU A 95 11.36 6.47 5.32
CA GLU A 95 11.39 5.18 6.00
C GLU A 95 12.77 4.81 6.52
N GLY A 96 13.83 5.26 5.85
CA GLY A 96 15.21 5.05 6.26
C GLY A 96 15.65 5.97 7.40
N LEU A 97 15.49 7.29 7.26
CA LEU A 97 16.03 8.27 8.21
C LEU A 97 15.06 8.63 9.33
N VAL A 98 13.77 8.83 9.00
CA VAL A 98 12.77 9.35 9.96
C VAL A 98 12.13 8.20 10.75
N LEU A 99 11.53 7.24 10.05
CA LEU A 99 10.83 6.11 10.68
C LEU A 99 11.80 5.00 11.10
N ARG A 100 13.00 4.94 10.51
CA ARG A 100 14.02 3.89 10.74
C ARG A 100 13.44 2.47 10.67
N THR A 101 12.42 2.27 9.83
CA THR A 101 11.71 0.99 9.67
C THR A 101 12.31 0.12 8.58
N LEU A 102 13.13 0.71 7.72
CA LEU A 102 13.74 0.05 6.57
C LEU A 102 15.02 -0.69 7.00
N SER A 103 14.99 -2.02 6.92
CA SER A 103 16.17 -2.88 7.14
C SER A 103 16.71 -3.42 5.82
N TRP A 104 17.98 -3.83 5.80
CA TRP A 104 18.62 -4.36 4.59
C TRP A 104 17.91 -5.62 4.04
N GLN A 105 17.33 -6.44 4.93
CA GLN A 105 16.52 -7.59 4.50
C GLN A 105 15.23 -7.14 3.79
N LYS A 106 14.52 -6.15 4.32
CA LYS A 106 13.28 -5.65 3.70
C LYS A 106 13.53 -5.05 2.33
N VAL A 107 14.65 -4.34 2.14
CA VAL A 107 15.04 -3.82 0.82
C VAL A 107 15.22 -4.98 -0.16
N TRP A 108 15.89 -6.06 0.23
CA TRP A 108 16.04 -7.24 -0.61
C TRP A 108 14.72 -7.96 -0.90
N ASP A 109 13.83 -8.06 0.09
CA ASP A 109 12.50 -8.65 -0.10
C ASP A 109 11.67 -7.85 -1.10
N ILE A 110 11.70 -6.51 -1.00
CA ILE A 110 11.01 -5.61 -1.93
C ILE A 110 11.57 -5.76 -3.34
N LEU A 111 12.91 -5.74 -3.50
CA LEU A 111 13.56 -5.90 -4.81
C LEU A 111 13.27 -7.26 -5.44
N ARG A 112 13.25 -8.35 -4.66
CA ARG A 112 12.87 -9.67 -5.18
C ARG A 112 11.41 -9.68 -5.63
N GLY A 113 10.50 -9.11 -4.85
CA GLY A 113 9.08 -9.06 -5.19
C GLY A 113 8.80 -8.24 -6.45
N THR A 114 9.45 -7.08 -6.61
CA THR A 114 9.32 -6.25 -7.81
C THR A 114 9.93 -6.94 -9.02
N ALA A 115 11.13 -7.52 -8.91
CA ALA A 115 11.78 -8.24 -10.00
C ALA A 115 10.93 -9.43 -10.50
N LEU A 116 10.33 -10.21 -9.60
CA LEU A 116 9.44 -11.32 -9.97
C LEU A 116 8.20 -10.84 -10.73
N THR A 117 7.57 -9.76 -10.27
CA THR A 117 6.40 -9.18 -10.92
C THR A 117 6.76 -8.60 -12.29
N THR A 118 7.88 -7.88 -12.38
CA THR A 118 8.38 -7.33 -13.64
C THR A 118 8.76 -8.45 -14.62
N SER A 119 9.32 -9.57 -14.14
CA SER A 119 9.67 -10.72 -14.97
C SER A 119 8.44 -11.36 -15.64
N SER A 120 7.31 -11.48 -14.94
CA SER A 120 6.11 -12.06 -15.53
C SER A 120 5.53 -11.16 -16.62
N ILE A 121 5.55 -9.83 -16.42
CA ILE A 121 5.14 -8.85 -17.43
C ILE A 121 6.02 -8.94 -18.68
N PHE A 122 7.34 -9.02 -18.52
CA PHE A 122 8.26 -9.11 -19.65
C PHE A 122 8.08 -10.38 -20.49
N LEU A 123 7.76 -11.52 -19.86
CA LEU A 123 7.45 -12.75 -20.61
C LEU A 123 6.22 -12.61 -21.50
N VAL A 124 5.18 -11.93 -21.00
CA VAL A 124 3.97 -11.63 -21.79
C VAL A 124 4.30 -10.69 -22.94
N VAL A 125 5.05 -9.61 -22.67
CA VAL A 125 5.46 -8.62 -23.69
C VAL A 125 6.34 -9.28 -24.77
N ALA A 126 7.25 -10.17 -24.39
CA ALA A 126 8.12 -10.88 -25.33
C ALA A 126 7.32 -11.76 -26.30
N THR A 127 6.35 -12.52 -25.78
CA THR A 127 5.49 -13.37 -26.60
C THR A 127 4.59 -12.54 -27.53
N ALA A 128 4.00 -11.46 -27.01
CA ALA A 128 3.19 -10.52 -27.80
C ALA A 128 4.02 -9.86 -28.92
N THR A 129 5.25 -9.47 -28.62
CA THR A 129 6.18 -8.86 -29.60
C THR A 129 6.60 -9.88 -30.66
N ALA A 130 6.93 -11.12 -30.26
CA ALA A 130 7.28 -12.18 -31.20
C ALA A 130 6.14 -12.49 -32.18
N LEU A 131 4.91 -12.60 -31.68
CA LEU A 131 3.73 -12.78 -32.53
C LEU A 131 3.49 -11.56 -33.43
N GLY A 132 3.63 -10.34 -32.90
CA GLY A 132 3.52 -9.11 -33.68
C GLY A 132 4.53 -9.05 -34.83
N GLN A 133 5.78 -9.43 -34.58
CA GLN A 133 6.83 -9.49 -35.61
C GLN A 133 6.55 -10.57 -36.66
N ILE A 134 6.03 -11.73 -36.25
CA ILE A 134 5.63 -12.80 -37.19
C ILE A 134 4.52 -12.29 -38.12
N LEU A 135 3.49 -11.64 -37.59
CA LEU A 135 2.39 -11.10 -38.41
C LEU A 135 2.88 -10.03 -39.40
N LEU A 136 3.80 -9.17 -38.97
CA LEU A 136 4.43 -8.16 -39.83
C LEU A 136 5.27 -8.81 -40.94
N PHE A 137 6.03 -9.88 -40.63
CA PHE A 137 6.84 -10.59 -41.62
C PHE A 137 5.98 -11.18 -42.76
N TYR A 138 4.77 -11.63 -42.44
CA TYR A 138 3.84 -12.20 -43.42
C TYR A 138 2.93 -11.15 -44.10
N ASN A 139 3.12 -9.85 -43.86
CA ASN A 139 2.26 -8.76 -44.36
C ASN A 139 0.75 -9.03 -44.19
N VAL A 140 0.37 -9.77 -43.14
CA VAL A 140 -1.04 -10.04 -42.82
C VAL A 140 -1.84 -8.75 -42.66
N PRO A 141 -1.30 -7.63 -42.11
CA PRO A 141 -2.02 -6.38 -42.01
C PRO A 141 -2.39 -5.73 -43.36
N ASP A 142 -1.62 -5.96 -44.43
CA ASP A 142 -1.91 -5.38 -45.76
C ASP A 142 -2.95 -6.20 -46.54
N ALA A 143 -3.28 -7.41 -46.06
CA ALA A 143 -4.26 -8.31 -46.65
C ALA A 143 -5.66 -8.22 -46.00
N LEU A 144 -5.82 -7.42 -44.95
CA LEU A 144 -7.06 -7.11 -44.21
C LEU A 144 -7.52 -5.68 -44.52
#